data_AF-A0A962KLB9-F1
#
_entry.id   AF-A0A962KLB9-F1
#
_cell.length_a   1.000
_cell.length_b   1.000
_cell.length_c   1.000
_cell.angle_alpha   90.00
_cell.angle_beta   90.00
_cell.angle_gamma   90.00
#
_symmetry.space_group_name_H-M   'P 1'
#
loop_
_entity.id
_entity.type
_entity.pdbx_description
1 polymer ?
#
loop_
_entity_poly.entity_id
_entity_poly.type
_entity_poly.pdbx_seq_one_letter_code
_entity_poly.pdbx_strand_id
1 'polypeptide(L)'
;LPLHPEYRTLPMVWYVPPLSPIQSAADAGQMDTLGQIPDVDSLRIPLQYLANMLTAGDEEPVRLALKRMLAMRAYKRAENVDGVEDLSALEQVGLSKHQADEMYRYLAIANYEDRFVIPTGHREMALPDAYAERGGCGFSFGNGCSDGNSKVNMFGGKKTNRKDLISTVQIWEE
;
A
#
# COMPACT_ATOMS: atom_id res chain seq x y z
N LEU A 1 -9.90 -0.31 -1.15
CA LEU A 1 -10.84 0.62 -1.81
C LEU A 1 -10.19 2.01 -1.88
N PRO A 2 -10.31 2.74 -2.99
CA PRO A 2 -9.74 4.09 -3.13
C PRO A 2 -10.44 5.10 -2.21
N LEU A 3 -9.75 6.16 -1.79
CA LEU A 3 -10.37 7.25 -1.05
C LEU A 3 -11.01 8.26 -2.02
N HIS A 4 -12.29 8.56 -1.85
CA HIS A 4 -13.06 9.50 -2.67
C HIS A 4 -12.82 9.34 -4.19
N PRO A 5 -13.10 8.16 -4.78
CA PRO A 5 -12.91 7.94 -6.22
C PRO A 5 -13.71 8.91 -7.11
N GLU A 6 -14.78 9.51 -6.60
CA GLU A 6 -15.59 10.54 -7.27
C GLU A 6 -14.81 11.81 -7.65
N TYR A 7 -13.65 12.07 -7.04
CA TYR A 7 -12.77 13.17 -7.41
C TYR A 7 -12.01 12.94 -8.72
N ARG A 8 -12.06 11.72 -9.28
CA ARG A 8 -11.49 11.36 -10.59
C ARG A 8 -9.98 11.64 -10.71
N THR A 9 -9.26 11.64 -9.59
CA THR A 9 -7.80 11.82 -9.54
C THR A 9 -7.02 10.52 -9.67
N LEU A 10 -7.71 9.37 -9.67
CA LEU A 10 -7.12 8.02 -9.61
C LEU A 10 -6.14 7.92 -8.43
N PRO A 11 -6.65 7.94 -7.17
CA PRO A 11 -5.79 7.94 -5.99
C PRO A 11 -4.96 6.66 -5.90
N MET A 12 -3.69 6.82 -5.53
CA MET A 12 -2.72 5.74 -5.39
C MET A 12 -2.63 5.18 -3.96
N VAL A 13 -3.34 5.77 -3.00
CA VAL A 13 -3.44 5.30 -1.62
C VAL A 13 -4.83 4.73 -1.36
N TRP A 14 -4.87 3.48 -0.92
CA TRP A 14 -6.08 2.67 -0.81
C TRP A 14 -6.27 2.20 0.64
N TYR A 15 -7.53 2.03 1.05
CA TYR A 15 -7.91 1.67 2.42
C TYR A 15 -8.70 0.37 2.47
N VAL A 16 -8.49 -0.40 3.53
CA VAL A 16 -9.36 -1.51 3.93
C VAL A 16 -10.41 -0.95 4.89
N PRO A 17 -11.73 -1.14 4.65
CA PRO A 17 -12.76 -0.61 5.52
C PRO A 17 -12.69 -1.26 6.92
N PRO A 18 -12.90 -0.52 8.02
CA PRO A 18 -12.79 -1.06 9.37
C PRO A 18 -14.02 -1.89 9.75
N LEU A 19 -13.79 -2.98 10.49
CA LEU A 19 -14.85 -3.65 11.24
C LEU A 19 -15.25 -2.79 12.45
N SER A 20 -16.52 -2.84 12.84
CA SER A 20 -17.02 -2.18 14.05
C SER A 20 -17.72 -3.18 14.97
N PRO A 21 -17.92 -2.86 16.26
CA PRO A 21 -18.75 -3.69 17.11
C PRO A 21 -20.16 -3.80 16.55
N ILE A 22 -20.82 -4.92 16.79
CA ILE A 22 -22.25 -5.10 16.51
C ILE A 22 -23.07 -4.16 17.41
N GLN A 23 -24.15 -3.61 16.86
CA GLN A 23 -25.07 -2.74 17.60
C GLN A 23 -25.76 -3.53 18.72
N SER A 24 -26.44 -2.83 19.63
CA SER A 24 -26.97 -3.31 20.92
C SER A 24 -27.88 -4.56 20.90
N ALA A 25 -28.18 -5.13 19.73
CA ALA A 25 -28.86 -6.42 19.59
C ALA A 25 -28.07 -7.61 20.17
N ALA A 26 -26.76 -7.47 20.34
CA ALA A 26 -25.93 -8.46 21.06
C ALA A 26 -26.23 -8.52 22.57
N ASP A 27 -26.69 -7.43 23.17
CA ASP A 27 -27.05 -7.36 24.60
C ASP A 27 -28.29 -8.21 24.92
N ALA A 28 -29.08 -8.59 23.90
CA ALA A 28 -30.29 -9.39 24.01
C ALA A 28 -30.09 -10.90 23.81
N GLY A 29 -28.85 -11.36 23.56
CA GLY A 29 -28.54 -12.80 23.41
C GLY A 29 -29.13 -13.48 22.16
N GLN A 30 -29.76 -12.71 21.27
CA GLN A 30 -30.29 -13.17 19.98
C GLN A 30 -29.24 -12.92 18.91
N MET A 31 -28.21 -13.75 18.87
CA MET A 31 -27.31 -13.80 17.72
C MET A 31 -28.06 -14.49 16.59
N ASP A 32 -28.69 -13.72 15.70
CA ASP A 32 -29.10 -14.24 14.38
C ASP A 32 -27.83 -14.31 13.52
N THR A 33 -27.00 -15.28 13.83
CA THR A 33 -25.85 -15.58 13.00
C THR A 33 -26.35 -16.46 11.87
N LEU A 34 -26.22 -15.97 10.63
CA LEU A 34 -26.25 -16.82 9.44
C LEU A 34 -24.99 -17.74 9.45
N GLY A 35 -24.85 -18.60 10.46
CA GLY A 35 -23.68 -19.44 10.74
C GLY A 35 -22.77 -18.91 11.86
N GLN A 36 -21.46 -18.80 11.60
CA GLN A 36 -20.43 -18.26 12.54
C GLN A 36 -20.04 -16.80 12.25
N ILE A 37 -20.56 -16.21 11.17
CA ILE A 37 -20.26 -14.85 10.74
C ILE A 37 -21.36 -13.90 11.25
N PRO A 38 -21.02 -12.85 12.02
CA PRO A 38 -21.96 -11.78 12.35
C PRO A 38 -22.48 -11.10 11.07
N ASP A 39 -23.76 -10.73 11.06
CA ASP A 39 -24.31 -9.99 9.93
C ASP A 39 -23.60 -8.64 9.77
N VAL A 40 -23.16 -8.32 8.56
CA VAL A 40 -22.47 -7.06 8.25
C VAL A 40 -23.42 -5.87 8.39
N ASP A 41 -24.72 -6.08 8.21
CA ASP A 41 -25.73 -5.04 8.40
C ASP A 41 -25.97 -4.72 9.89
N SER A 42 -25.49 -5.56 10.80
CA SER A 42 -25.59 -5.34 12.26
C SER A 42 -24.42 -4.52 12.85
N LEU A 43 -23.45 -4.14 12.02
CA LEU A 43 -22.30 -3.34 12.43
C LEU A 43 -22.72 -1.92 12.83
N ARG A 44 -22.12 -1.39 13.90
CA ARG A 44 -22.42 -0.04 14.43
C ARG A 44 -22.17 1.07 13.41
N ILE A 45 -21.11 0.96 12.61
CA ILE A 45 -20.81 1.95 11.57
C ILE A 45 -21.72 1.68 10.37
N PRO A 46 -22.56 2.64 9.94
CA PRO A 46 -23.42 2.46 8.78
C PRO A 46 -22.60 2.17 7.51
N LEU A 47 -23.03 1.19 6.72
CA LEU A 47 -22.41 0.85 5.43
C LEU A 47 -22.36 2.05 4.48
N GLN A 48 -23.46 2.80 4.38
CA GLN A 48 -23.56 4.00 3.57
C GLN A 48 -22.46 5.03 3.89
N TYR A 49 -22.06 5.16 5.16
CA TYR A 49 -21.01 6.10 5.55
C TYR A 49 -19.65 5.71 4.93
N LEU A 50 -19.32 4.41 4.99
CA LEU A 50 -18.10 3.89 4.38
C LEU A 50 -18.18 3.92 2.85
N ALA A 51 -19.34 3.66 2.28
CA ALA A 51 -19.56 3.70 0.84
C ALA A 51 -19.35 5.11 0.26
N ASN A 52 -19.87 6.13 0.96
CA ASN A 52 -19.67 7.53 0.57
C ASN A 52 -18.19 7.95 0.58
N MET A 53 -17.36 7.30 1.42
CA MET A 53 -15.94 7.63 1.54
C MET A 53 -15.05 6.83 0.56
N LEU A 54 -15.40 5.58 0.27
CA LEU A 54 -14.49 4.62 -0.37
C LEU A 54 -14.93 4.17 -1.77
N THR A 55 -16.20 4.37 -2.13
CA THR A 55 -16.81 3.79 -3.34
C THR A 55 -17.83 4.73 -3.99
N ALA A 56 -17.76 6.03 -3.71
CA ALA A 56 -18.68 7.05 -4.25
C ALA A 56 -20.18 6.74 -3.98
N GLY A 57 -20.48 6.09 -2.85
CA GLY A 57 -21.83 5.77 -2.40
C GLY A 57 -22.32 4.35 -2.72
N ASP A 58 -21.52 3.54 -3.43
CA ASP A 58 -21.85 2.13 -3.70
C ASP A 58 -21.50 1.22 -2.51
N GLU A 59 -22.49 0.61 -1.86
CA GLU A 59 -22.28 -0.22 -0.68
C GLU A 59 -21.72 -1.62 -0.99
N GLU A 60 -21.95 -2.15 -2.19
CA GLU A 60 -21.62 -3.55 -2.53
C GLU A 60 -20.13 -3.89 -2.33
N PRO A 61 -19.16 -3.08 -2.80
CA PRO A 61 -17.75 -3.40 -2.63
C PRO A 61 -17.31 -3.31 -1.16
N VAL A 62 -17.91 -2.41 -0.38
CA VAL A 62 -17.63 -2.27 1.06
C VAL A 62 -18.18 -3.49 1.81
N ARG A 63 -19.43 -3.86 1.54
CA ARG A 63 -20.11 -5.02 2.10
C ARG A 63 -19.31 -6.30 1.83
N LEU A 64 -18.85 -6.48 0.59
CA LEU A 64 -18.02 -7.63 0.22
C LEU A 64 -16.69 -7.66 0.99
N ALA A 65 -16.00 -6.52 1.11
CA ALA A 65 -14.74 -6.44 1.85
C ALA A 65 -14.92 -6.79 3.35
N LEU A 66 -15.98 -6.28 3.98
CA LEU A 66 -16.29 -6.56 5.39
C LEU A 66 -16.68 -8.04 5.59
N LYS A 67 -17.52 -8.61 4.70
CA LYS A 67 -17.88 -10.04 4.74
C LYS A 67 -16.64 -10.94 4.64
N ARG A 68 -15.70 -10.62 3.74
CA ARG A 68 -14.44 -11.37 3.59
C ARG A 68 -13.56 -11.34 4.84
N MET A 69 -13.46 -10.20 5.52
CA MET A 69 -12.71 -10.11 6.77
C MET A 69 -13.35 -10.91 7.90
N LEU A 70 -14.68 -10.89 8.01
CA LEU A 70 -15.39 -11.71 9.00
C LEU A 70 -15.29 -13.20 8.69
N ALA A 71 -15.39 -13.59 7.41
CA ALA A 71 -15.23 -14.97 6.97
C ALA A 71 -13.83 -15.52 7.31
N MET A 72 -12.76 -14.76 7.04
CA MET A 72 -11.40 -15.12 7.44
C MET A 72 -11.30 -15.31 8.97
N ARG A 73 -11.92 -14.42 9.75
CA ARG A 73 -11.91 -14.49 11.21
C ARG A 73 -12.66 -15.72 11.74
N ALA A 74 -13.80 -16.07 11.16
CA ALA A 74 -14.57 -17.27 11.51
C ALA A 74 -13.77 -18.54 11.18
N TYR A 75 -13.22 -18.62 9.97
CA TYR A 75 -12.36 -19.72 9.53
C TYR A 75 -11.17 -19.94 10.47
N LYS A 76 -10.40 -18.88 10.76
CA LYS A 76 -9.23 -18.96 11.64
C LYS A 76 -9.59 -19.24 13.10
N ARG A 77 -10.81 -18.93 13.53
CA ARG A 77 -11.29 -19.35 14.85
C ARG A 77 -11.56 -20.85 14.87
N ALA A 78 -12.30 -21.39 13.90
CA ALA A 78 -12.59 -22.82 13.82
C ALA A 78 -11.30 -23.66 13.78
N GLU A 79 -10.30 -23.21 13.00
CA GLU A 79 -9.00 -23.86 12.91
C GLU A 79 -8.22 -23.82 14.24
N ASN A 80 -8.10 -22.65 14.88
CA ASN A 80 -7.24 -22.48 16.06
C ASN A 80 -7.89 -22.89 17.39
N VAL A 81 -9.21 -22.78 17.49
CA VAL A 81 -9.95 -23.03 18.74
C VAL A 81 -10.57 -24.42 18.72
N ASP A 82 -11.33 -24.73 17.68
CA ASP A 82 -12.10 -25.98 17.59
C ASP A 82 -11.27 -27.11 16.95
N GLY A 83 -10.15 -26.79 16.29
CA GLY A 83 -9.29 -27.75 15.61
C GLY A 83 -9.93 -28.35 14.36
N VAL A 84 -10.93 -27.67 13.79
CA VAL A 84 -11.71 -28.13 12.63
C VAL A 84 -11.51 -27.19 11.46
N GLU A 85 -11.30 -27.76 10.26
CA GLU A 85 -11.28 -26.99 9.03
C GLU A 85 -12.71 -26.76 8.51
N ASP A 86 -13.34 -25.66 8.93
CA ASP A 86 -14.66 -25.26 8.45
C ASP A 86 -14.56 -24.24 7.30
N LEU A 87 -14.89 -24.67 6.08
CA LEU A 87 -14.81 -23.85 4.87
C LEU A 87 -16.13 -23.12 4.54
N SER A 88 -17.21 -23.38 5.27
CA SER A 88 -18.54 -22.83 4.97
C SER A 88 -18.55 -21.29 4.92
N ALA A 89 -17.85 -20.66 5.86
CA ALA A 89 -17.67 -19.21 5.95
C ALA A 89 -16.96 -18.62 4.71
N LEU A 90 -15.98 -19.34 4.16
CA LEU A 90 -15.19 -18.89 3.01
C LEU A 90 -15.98 -19.05 1.70
N GLU A 91 -16.73 -20.14 1.56
CA GLU A 91 -17.57 -20.43 0.39
C GLU A 91 -18.64 -19.35 0.19
N GLN A 92 -19.25 -18.85 1.26
CA GLN A 92 -20.26 -17.77 1.21
C GLN A 92 -19.74 -16.47 0.58
N VAL A 93 -18.43 -16.20 0.69
CA VAL A 93 -17.79 -14.97 0.19
C VAL A 93 -16.91 -15.21 -1.04
N GLY A 94 -16.91 -16.44 -1.55
CA GLY A 94 -16.13 -16.86 -2.72
C GLY A 94 -14.62 -16.82 -2.48
N LEU A 95 -14.14 -17.12 -1.27
CA LEU A 95 -12.72 -17.23 -0.95
C LEU A 95 -12.29 -18.71 -0.93
N SER A 96 -11.09 -19.00 -1.42
CA SER A 96 -10.45 -20.30 -1.21
C SER A 96 -9.70 -20.33 0.12
N LYS A 97 -9.43 -21.54 0.63
CA LYS A 97 -8.55 -21.75 1.81
C LYS A 97 -7.21 -21.03 1.64
N HIS A 98 -6.58 -21.21 0.48
CA HIS A 98 -5.29 -20.60 0.18
C HIS A 98 -5.35 -19.06 0.23
N GLN A 99 -6.41 -18.45 -0.32
CA GLN A 99 -6.60 -17.00 -0.24
C GLN A 99 -6.81 -16.53 1.20
N ALA A 100 -7.56 -17.28 2.01
CA ALA A 100 -7.77 -16.95 3.42
C ALA A 100 -6.47 -17.05 4.23
N ASP A 101 -5.61 -18.04 3.94
CA ASP A 101 -4.31 -18.21 4.56
C ASP A 101 -3.33 -17.09 4.17
N GLU A 102 -3.31 -16.68 2.90
CA GLU A 102 -2.51 -15.54 2.45
C GLU A 102 -3.01 -14.23 3.07
N MET A 103 -4.34 -14.01 3.09
CA MET A 103 -4.93 -12.87 3.78
C MET A 103 -4.49 -12.84 5.25
N TYR A 104 -4.52 -13.98 5.94
CA TYR A 104 -4.07 -14.08 7.33
C TYR A 104 -2.57 -13.78 7.47
N ARG A 105 -1.73 -14.27 6.56
CA ARG A 105 -0.28 -13.96 6.52
C ARG A 105 -0.04 -12.45 6.40
N TYR A 106 -0.69 -11.78 5.45
CA TYR A 106 -0.46 -10.36 5.19
C TYR A 106 -1.14 -9.42 6.19
N LEU A 107 -2.33 -9.77 6.68
CA LEU A 107 -3.13 -8.90 7.56
C LEU A 107 -2.87 -9.14 9.06
N ALA A 108 -2.64 -10.38 9.48
CA ALA A 108 -2.50 -10.74 10.89
C ALA A 108 -1.04 -10.94 11.32
N ILE A 109 -0.27 -11.75 10.59
CA ILE A 109 1.16 -11.96 10.90
C ILE A 109 1.97 -10.72 10.52
N ALA A 110 1.77 -10.23 9.28
CA ALA A 110 2.27 -8.96 8.80
C ALA A 110 3.79 -8.75 9.01
N ASN A 111 4.59 -9.74 8.57
CA ASN A 111 6.05 -9.65 8.60
C ASN A 111 6.56 -8.40 7.86
N TYR A 112 7.75 -7.92 8.23
CA TYR A 112 8.28 -6.66 7.69
C TYR A 112 8.49 -6.74 6.16
N GLU A 113 9.07 -7.83 5.68
CA GLU A 113 9.31 -8.12 4.27
C GLU A 113 8.02 -8.25 3.45
N ASP A 114 6.93 -8.68 4.08
CA ASP A 114 5.62 -8.83 3.44
C ASP A 114 4.84 -7.50 3.41
N ARG A 115 5.11 -6.59 4.36
CA ARG A 115 4.47 -5.27 4.43
C ARG A 115 5.03 -4.26 3.44
N PHE A 116 6.34 -4.31 3.19
CA PHE A 116 7.04 -3.28 2.40
C PHE A 116 7.84 -3.90 1.25
N VAL A 117 7.18 -4.03 0.10
CA VAL A 117 7.83 -4.44 -1.16
C VAL A 117 8.16 -3.18 -1.98
N ILE A 118 9.15 -2.41 -1.52
CA ILE A 118 9.58 -1.15 -2.16
C ILE A 118 10.89 -1.40 -2.92
N PRO A 119 10.87 -1.46 -4.26
CA PRO A 119 12.09 -1.61 -5.05
C PRO A 119 12.93 -0.33 -5.05
N THR A 120 14.21 -0.46 -5.39
CA THR A 120 15.09 0.70 -5.58
C THR A 120 14.63 1.54 -6.76
N GLY A 121 14.60 2.86 -6.60
CA GLY A 121 14.19 3.79 -7.67
C GLY A 121 15.19 3.99 -8.81
N HIS A 122 16.28 3.21 -8.84
CA HIS A 122 17.30 3.22 -9.90
C HIS A 122 17.78 4.63 -10.31
N ARG A 123 18.17 5.45 -9.33
CA ARG A 123 18.61 6.84 -9.56
C ARG A 123 19.81 6.94 -10.50
N GLU A 124 20.63 5.90 -10.55
CA GLU A 124 21.78 5.79 -11.45
C GLU A 124 21.42 5.88 -12.94
N MET A 125 20.21 5.49 -13.33
CA MET A 125 19.77 5.57 -14.73
C MET A 125 19.27 6.97 -15.11
N ALA A 126 18.78 7.74 -14.14
CA ALA A 126 18.24 9.08 -14.37
C ALA A 126 19.31 10.18 -14.32
N LEU A 127 20.49 9.89 -13.78
CA LEU A 127 21.59 10.83 -13.58
C LEU A 127 22.64 10.69 -14.69
N PRO A 128 23.23 11.79 -15.19
CA PRO A 128 24.32 11.73 -16.18
C PRO A 128 25.59 11.04 -15.66
N ASP A 129 25.90 11.20 -14.37
CA ASP A 129 27.03 10.57 -13.70
C ASP A 129 26.72 10.34 -12.21
N ALA A 130 26.31 9.12 -11.88
CA ALA A 130 25.98 8.72 -10.52
C ALA A 130 27.18 8.78 -9.56
N TYR A 131 28.41 8.59 -10.06
CA TYR A 131 29.62 8.61 -9.23
C TYR A 131 29.99 10.03 -8.84
N ALA A 132 29.90 10.98 -9.77
CA ALA A 132 30.10 12.39 -9.47
C ALA A 132 29.00 12.94 -8.55
N GLU A 133 27.74 12.52 -8.75
CA GLU A 133 26.62 12.90 -7.87
C GLU A 133 26.84 12.42 -6.43
N ARG A 134 27.28 11.17 -6.25
CA ARG A 134 27.59 10.62 -4.92
C ARG A 134 28.64 11.43 -4.16
N GLY A 135 29.64 11.98 -4.87
CA GLY A 135 30.74 12.74 -4.27
C GLY A 135 30.47 14.23 -4.11
N GLY A 136 29.62 14.81 -4.94
CA GLY A 136 29.38 16.26 -4.98
C GLY A 136 28.04 16.70 -4.41
N CYS A 137 27.03 15.83 -4.38
CA CYS A 137 25.71 16.20 -3.89
C CYS A 137 25.64 16.24 -2.36
N GLY A 138 25.07 17.31 -1.81
CA GLY A 138 25.00 17.60 -0.36
C GLY A 138 25.83 18.82 0.06
N PHE A 139 26.77 19.28 -0.79
CA PHE A 139 27.55 20.49 -0.54
C PHE A 139 26.84 21.73 -1.13
N SER A 140 26.03 22.40 -0.32
CA SER A 140 25.22 23.58 -0.72
C SER A 140 25.93 24.92 -0.48
N PHE A 141 27.18 25.06 -0.93
CA PHE A 141 27.90 26.35 -0.92
C PHE A 141 27.37 27.36 -1.98
N GLY A 142 26.22 27.08 -2.59
CA GLY A 142 25.59 27.74 -3.73
C GLY A 142 24.26 27.03 -4.09
N ASN A 143 23.93 26.85 -5.38
CA ASN A 143 22.69 26.20 -5.85
C ASN A 143 22.61 24.66 -5.58
N GLY A 144 23.45 24.14 -4.68
CA GLY A 144 23.50 22.73 -4.29
C GLY A 144 23.76 21.77 -5.46
N CYS A 145 23.01 20.67 -5.50
CA CYS A 145 23.01 19.70 -6.62
C CYS A 145 22.01 20.09 -7.73
N SER A 146 21.41 21.28 -7.62
CA SER A 146 20.30 21.74 -8.47
C SER A 146 20.76 22.78 -9.50
N ASP A 147 22.01 22.68 -9.96
CA ASP A 147 22.46 23.44 -11.12
C ASP A 147 21.80 22.83 -12.35
N GLY A 148 20.71 23.46 -12.81
CA GLY A 148 19.88 23.01 -13.92
C GLY A 148 20.65 22.59 -15.19
N ASN A 149 19.96 22.06 -16.19
CA ASN A 149 20.62 21.35 -17.30
C ASN A 149 21.55 22.21 -18.20
N SER A 150 21.59 23.54 -18.01
CA SER A 150 22.53 24.41 -18.73
C SER A 150 23.98 24.19 -18.27
N LYS A 151 24.91 24.22 -19.23
CA LYS A 151 26.35 24.17 -18.96
C LYS A 151 26.90 25.51 -18.47
N VAL A 152 26.23 26.61 -18.80
CA VAL A 152 26.66 27.98 -18.53
C VAL A 152 25.80 28.56 -17.41
N ASN A 153 26.43 29.29 -16.48
CA ASN A 153 25.77 30.10 -15.47
C ASN A 153 26.29 31.55 -15.55
N MET A 154 25.52 32.50 -15.03
CA MET A 154 25.87 33.93 -15.06
C MET A 154 27.12 34.27 -14.21
N PHE A 155 27.45 33.41 -13.25
CA PHE A 155 28.49 33.67 -12.24
C PHE A 155 29.80 32.91 -12.48
N GLY A 156 29.92 32.16 -13.58
CA GLY A 156 31.12 31.38 -13.93
C GLY A 156 31.47 30.23 -12.98
N GLY A 157 30.58 29.85 -12.06
CA GLY A 157 30.81 28.76 -11.10
C GLY A 157 30.85 27.38 -11.78
N LYS A 158 31.63 26.45 -11.25
CA LYS A 158 31.62 25.05 -11.70
C LYS A 158 30.60 24.24 -10.90
N LYS A 159 29.98 23.24 -11.53
CA LYS A 159 29.09 22.30 -10.84
C LYS A 159 29.90 21.41 -9.91
N THR A 160 29.44 21.25 -8.67
CA THR A 160 30.11 20.44 -7.63
C THR A 160 29.93 18.93 -7.85
N ASN A 161 28.85 18.53 -8.54
CA ASN A 161 28.44 17.16 -8.80
C ASN A 161 28.85 16.62 -10.19
N ARG A 162 29.82 17.25 -10.86
CA ARG A 162 30.29 16.84 -12.19
C ARG A 162 31.81 16.85 -12.28
N LYS A 163 32.38 15.83 -12.92
CA LYS A 163 33.81 15.76 -13.25
C LYS A 163 34.05 16.30 -14.65
N ASP A 164 34.64 17.48 -14.75
CA ASP A 164 35.15 18.04 -16.01
C ASP A 164 36.62 17.70 -16.18
N LEU A 165 36.90 16.48 -16.64
CA LEU A 165 38.24 16.05 -17.04
C LEU A 165 38.42 16.30 -18.53
N ILE A 166 39.38 17.15 -18.91
CA ILE A 166 39.79 17.29 -20.30
C ILE A 166 40.62 16.05 -20.65
N SER A 167 40.12 15.19 -21.52
CA SER A 167 40.88 14.04 -22.01
C SER A 167 42.00 14.53 -22.91
N THR A 168 43.24 14.53 -22.42
CA THR A 168 44.41 14.79 -23.25
C THR A 168 44.73 13.52 -24.06
N VAL A 169 44.53 13.57 -25.37
CA VAL A 169 45.00 12.51 -26.27
C VAL A 169 46.52 12.61 -26.31
N GLN A 170 47.22 11.60 -25.80
CA GLN A 170 48.67 11.50 -26.00
C GLN A 170 48.91 11.08 -27.45
N ILE A 171 49.38 12.02 -28.25
CA ILE A 171 49.88 11.74 -29.60
C ILE A 171 51.28 11.17 -29.40
N TRP A 172 51.43 9.87 -29.65
CA TRP A 172 52.74 9.24 -29.73
C TRP A 172 53.32 9.62 -31.10
N GLU A 173 54.43 10.36 -31.13
CA GLU A 173 55.23 10.53 -32.35
C GLU A 173 55.93 9.19 -32.66
N GLU A 174 55.76 8.70 -33.90
CA GLU A 174 56.42 7.50 -34.44
C GLU A 174 57.94 7.64 -34.55
#